data_AF-A0A6P3W5B5-F1
#
_entry.id   AF-A0A6P3W5B5-F1
#
_cell.length_a   1.000
_cell.length_b   1.000
_cell.length_c   1.000
_cell.angle_alpha   90.00
_cell.angle_beta   90.00
_cell.angle_gamma   90.00
#
_symmetry.space_group_name_H-M   'P 1'
#
loop_
_entity.id
_entity.type
_entity.pdbx_description
1 polymer ?
#
loop_
_entity_poly.entity_id
_entity_poly.type
_entity_poly.pdbx_seq_one_letter_code
_entity_poly.pdbx_strand_id
1 'polypeptide(L)'
;MDSVNNGFGNASGMTRSMEGATGGTLPPGLTEEEAEELKLELSKVEDEIQTLRQVLSAKERHAGDIKRQLGISPLNEIKQNISKGWQDVQSSNAYLTASATLDDISRSDAYKKTQETLSQAGQMTSAALSTMGTAISQKIGTMRSSPSFRSLEERMGGLRK
;
A
#
# COMPACT_ATOMS: atom_id res chain seq x y z
N MET A 1 6.15 -8.77 71.10
CA MET A 1 4.98 -9.51 70.59
C MET A 1 5.44 -10.18 69.30
N ASP A 2 6.26 -11.22 69.33
CA ASP A 2 6.12 -12.54 69.96
C ASP A 2 5.05 -13.43 69.32
N SER A 3 5.51 -14.64 68.97
CA SER A 3 4.78 -15.90 68.72
C SER A 3 4.14 -16.06 67.33
N VAL A 4 4.65 -16.93 66.44
CA VAL A 4 4.67 -18.41 66.44
C VAL A 4 3.26 -19.01 66.39
N ASN A 5 2.95 -19.74 65.31
CA ASN A 5 2.26 -21.03 65.44
C ASN A 5 2.66 -22.01 64.33
N ASN A 6 3.04 -23.20 64.80
CA ASN A 6 3.48 -24.37 64.06
C ASN A 6 2.30 -25.14 63.43
N GLY A 7 2.61 -25.81 62.32
CA GLY A 7 2.43 -27.26 62.23
C GLY A 7 1.09 -27.77 61.73
N PHE A 8 1.09 -28.31 60.51
CA PHE A 8 0.42 -29.58 60.20
C PHE A 8 1.24 -30.32 59.13
N GLY A 9 1.89 -31.40 59.56
CA GLY A 9 2.42 -32.39 58.63
C GLY A 9 1.28 -33.23 58.06
N ASN A 10 1.43 -33.70 56.83
CA ASN A 10 0.91 -35.00 56.44
C ASN A 10 1.76 -35.60 55.31
N ALA A 11 1.91 -36.91 55.40
CA ALA A 11 2.86 -37.77 54.73
C ALA A 11 2.49 -38.15 53.30
N SER A 12 3.50 -38.69 52.61
CA SER A 12 3.40 -39.78 51.63
C SER A 12 2.44 -39.59 50.44
N GLY A 13 3.01 -39.10 49.33
CA GLY A 13 2.51 -39.33 47.97
C GLY A 13 3.60 -39.97 47.14
N MET A 14 3.64 -41.31 47.14
CA MET A 14 4.48 -42.10 46.24
C MET A 14 3.96 -41.92 44.81
N THR A 15 4.58 -41.06 44.01
CA THR A 15 4.34 -41.03 42.55
C THR A 15 5.61 -41.48 41.83
N ARG A 16 5.73 -42.80 41.71
CA ARG A 16 6.45 -43.42 40.61
C ARG A 16 5.54 -43.32 39.38
N SER A 17 5.91 -42.48 38.41
CA SER A 17 5.36 -42.54 37.06
C SER A 17 6.52 -42.66 36.06
N MET A 18 6.91 -43.92 35.85
CA MET A 18 7.14 -44.50 34.53
C MET A 18 6.04 -44.01 33.57
N GLU A 19 6.20 -43.77 32.28
CA GLU A 19 7.26 -44.04 31.31
C GLU A 19 6.81 -43.29 30.04
N GLY A 20 7.75 -42.78 29.26
CA GLY A 20 7.43 -42.19 27.97
C GLY A 20 7.09 -43.27 26.95
N ALA A 21 6.00 -43.08 26.20
CA ALA A 21 5.80 -43.62 24.86
C ALA A 21 4.58 -42.96 24.22
N THR A 22 4.77 -41.87 23.47
CA THR A 22 3.79 -41.40 22.50
C THR A 22 3.83 -42.32 21.28
N GLY A 23 3.35 -43.55 21.43
CA GLY A 23 3.02 -44.46 20.34
C GLY A 23 1.57 -44.23 19.93
N GLY A 24 1.32 -44.02 18.64
CA GLY A 24 0.02 -43.67 18.07
C GLY A 24 -1.12 -44.52 18.63
N THR A 25 -1.94 -43.92 19.48
CA THR A 25 -3.14 -44.56 20.01
C THR A 25 -4.25 -44.34 18.99
N LEU A 26 -4.77 -45.43 18.42
CA LEU A 26 -5.97 -45.42 17.59
C LEU A 26 -7.11 -44.71 18.34
N PRO A 27 -7.94 -43.91 17.66
CA PRO A 27 -9.09 -43.25 18.30
C PRO A 27 -9.98 -44.30 19.00
N PRO A 28 -10.50 -44.00 20.21
CA PRO A 28 -11.23 -44.98 21.00
C PRO A 28 -12.49 -45.42 20.24
N GLY A 29 -12.55 -46.71 19.90
CA GLY A 29 -13.67 -47.35 19.19
C GLY A 29 -13.38 -47.85 17.78
N LEU A 30 -12.19 -47.60 17.21
CA LEU A 30 -11.77 -48.14 15.92
C LEU A 30 -10.89 -49.37 16.10
N THR A 31 -11.24 -50.45 15.41
CA THR A 31 -10.38 -51.64 15.31
C THR A 31 -9.20 -51.37 14.37
N GLU A 32 -8.10 -52.11 14.53
CA GLU A 32 -6.91 -51.94 13.68
C GLU A 32 -7.23 -52.18 12.20
N GLU A 33 -8.11 -53.13 11.91
CA GLU A 33 -8.54 -53.47 10.55
C GLU A 33 -9.30 -52.32 9.88
N GLU A 34 -10.26 -51.70 10.59
CA GLU A 34 -10.97 -50.52 10.09
C GLU A 34 -10.03 -49.31 9.89
N ALA A 35 -9.01 -49.17 10.73
CA ALA A 35 -8.02 -48.10 10.60
C ALA A 35 -7.10 -48.29 9.39
N GLU A 36 -6.77 -49.54 9.04
CA GLU A 36 -6.03 -49.86 7.81
C GLU A 36 -6.87 -49.63 6.56
N GLU A 37 -8.16 -50.03 6.58
CA GLU A 37 -9.09 -49.79 5.47
C GLU A 37 -9.27 -48.30 5.18
N LEU A 38 -9.47 -47.48 6.22
CA LEU A 38 -9.58 -46.02 6.08
C LEU A 38 -8.31 -45.37 5.52
N LYS A 39 -7.12 -45.88 5.85
CA LYS A 39 -5.85 -45.38 5.27
C LYS A 39 -5.77 -45.71 3.78
N LEU A 40 -6.22 -46.89 3.38
CA LEU A 40 -6.28 -47.32 1.99
C LEU A 40 -7.28 -46.48 1.18
N GLU A 41 -8.47 -46.26 1.73
CA GLU A 41 -9.49 -45.40 1.10
C GLU A 41 -9.00 -43.95 0.99
N LEU A 42 -8.38 -43.42 2.05
CA LEU A 42 -7.80 -42.08 2.04
C LEU A 42 -6.74 -41.95 0.92
N SER A 43 -5.82 -42.91 0.82
CA SER A 43 -4.80 -42.92 -0.24
C SER A 43 -5.43 -42.92 -1.63
N LYS A 44 -6.49 -43.71 -1.84
CA LYS A 44 -7.21 -43.76 -3.11
C LYS A 44 -7.89 -42.43 -3.43
N VAL A 45 -8.55 -41.81 -2.45
CA VAL A 45 -9.20 -40.50 -2.61
C VAL A 45 -8.17 -39.41 -2.92
N GLU A 46 -6.99 -39.45 -2.29
CA GLU A 46 -5.90 -38.52 -2.57
C GLU A 46 -5.39 -38.64 -4.01
N ASP A 47 -5.24 -39.86 -4.53
CA ASP A 47 -4.86 -40.13 -5.92
C ASP A 47 -5.93 -39.64 -6.92
N GLU A 48 -7.22 -39.85 -6.60
CA GLU A 48 -8.33 -39.33 -7.40
C GLU A 48 -8.34 -37.80 -7.41
N ILE A 49 -8.13 -37.15 -6.26
CA ILE A 49 -7.99 -35.69 -6.14
C ILE A 49 -6.83 -35.19 -7.02
N GLN A 50 -5.68 -35.87 -6.97
CA GLN A 50 -4.53 -35.50 -7.77
C GLN A 50 -4.84 -35.63 -9.27
N THR A 51 -5.49 -36.72 -9.67
CA THR A 51 -5.92 -36.93 -11.06
C THR A 51 -6.90 -35.85 -11.50
N LEU A 52 -7.90 -35.52 -10.69
CA LEU A 52 -8.87 -34.47 -10.98
C LEU A 52 -8.21 -33.10 -11.15
N ARG A 53 -7.20 -32.77 -10.33
CA ARG A 53 -6.41 -31.53 -10.48
C ARG A 53 -5.67 -31.49 -11.81
N GLN A 54 -5.08 -32.61 -12.24
CA GLN A 54 -4.41 -32.69 -13.54
C GLN A 54 -5.39 -32.50 -14.70
N VAL A 55 -6.55 -33.16 -14.63
CA VAL A 55 -7.62 -33.03 -15.63
C VAL A 55 -8.15 -31.59 -15.68
N LEU A 56 -8.38 -30.97 -14.53
CA LEU A 56 -8.83 -29.58 -14.45
C LEU A 56 -7.80 -28.65 -15.09
N SER A 57 -6.53 -28.78 -14.72
CA SER A 57 -5.44 -27.99 -15.31
C SER A 57 -5.35 -28.17 -16.83
N ALA A 58 -5.55 -29.38 -17.34
CA ALA A 58 -5.61 -29.64 -18.78
C ALA A 58 -6.81 -28.93 -19.44
N LYS A 59 -8.00 -28.96 -18.81
CA LYS A 59 -9.20 -28.26 -19.30
C LYS A 59 -9.05 -26.74 -19.27
N GLU A 60 -8.43 -26.18 -18.24
CA GLU A 60 -8.14 -24.75 -18.13
C GLU A 60 -7.21 -24.28 -19.25
N ARG A 61 -6.15 -25.04 -19.55
CA ARG A 61 -5.29 -24.76 -20.71
C ARG A 61 -6.07 -24.79 -22.01
N HIS A 62 -6.86 -25.85 -22.24
CA HIS A 62 -7.67 -25.98 -23.45
C HIS A 62 -8.70 -24.83 -23.59
N ALA A 63 -9.34 -24.43 -22.51
CA ALA A 63 -10.23 -23.27 -22.51
C ALA A 63 -9.48 -21.98 -22.84
N GLY A 64 -8.26 -21.80 -22.32
CA GLY A 64 -7.37 -20.69 -22.68
C GLY A 64 -6.99 -20.68 -24.16
N ASP A 65 -6.72 -21.85 -24.74
CA ASP A 65 -6.41 -22.00 -26.17
C ASP A 65 -7.62 -21.66 -27.05
N ILE A 66 -8.81 -22.14 -26.70
CA ILE A 66 -10.07 -21.78 -27.39
C ILE A 66 -10.31 -20.27 -27.32
N LYS A 67 -10.17 -19.64 -26.13
CA LYS A 67 -10.31 -18.19 -25.98
C LYS A 67 -9.34 -17.44 -26.91
N ARG A 68 -8.09 -17.89 -27.01
CA ARG A 68 -7.09 -17.31 -27.93
C ARG A 68 -7.50 -17.48 -29.39
N GLN A 69 -8.01 -18.66 -29.80
CA GLN A 69 -8.53 -18.90 -31.16
C GLN A 69 -9.73 -18.01 -31.50
N LEU A 70 -10.59 -17.72 -30.50
CA LEU A 70 -11.71 -16.80 -30.64
C LEU A 70 -11.31 -15.31 -30.57
N GLY A 71 -10.01 -15.00 -30.44
CA GLY A 71 -9.52 -13.62 -30.32
C GLY A 71 -9.76 -12.97 -28.95
N ILE A 72 -10.24 -13.75 -27.98
CA ILE A 72 -10.44 -13.37 -26.59
C ILE A 72 -9.11 -13.60 -25.86
N SER A 73 -8.18 -12.66 -26.03
CA SER A 73 -6.92 -12.68 -25.27
C SER A 73 -7.11 -11.93 -23.95
N PRO A 74 -6.56 -12.40 -22.82
CA PRO A 74 -6.65 -11.70 -21.52
C PRO A 74 -6.24 -10.22 -21.60
N LEU A 75 -5.24 -9.90 -22.42
CA LEU A 75 -4.82 -8.52 -22.69
C LEU A 75 -5.85 -7.72 -23.48
N ASN A 76 -6.60 -8.37 -24.37
CA ASN A 76 -7.62 -7.74 -25.19
C ASN A 76 -8.88 -7.44 -24.36
N GLU A 77 -9.27 -8.33 -23.44
CA GLU A 77 -10.34 -8.07 -22.46
C GLU A 77 -9.98 -6.89 -21.54
N ILE A 78 -8.75 -6.87 -21.00
CA ILE A 78 -8.28 -5.76 -20.15
C ILE A 78 -8.29 -4.44 -20.94
N LYS A 79 -7.72 -4.44 -22.15
CA LYS A 79 -7.69 -3.25 -23.01
C LYS A 79 -9.11 -2.77 -23.33
N GLN A 80 -10.02 -3.67 -23.66
CA GLN A 80 -11.41 -3.33 -23.97
C GLN A 80 -12.17 -2.81 -22.75
N ASN A 81 -12.00 -3.41 -21.57
CA ASN A 81 -12.66 -2.98 -20.33
C ASN A 81 -12.16 -1.63 -19.85
N ILE A 82 -10.85 -1.37 -19.94
CA ILE A 82 -10.28 -0.05 -19.62
C ILE A 82 -10.73 1.00 -20.65
N SER A 83 -10.68 0.68 -21.95
CA SER A 83 -11.11 1.64 -22.99
C SER A 83 -12.58 2.00 -22.85
N LYS A 84 -13.45 1.01 -22.59
CA LYS A 84 -14.87 1.24 -22.33
C LYS A 84 -15.08 1.99 -21.03
N GLY A 85 -14.47 1.57 -19.92
CA GLY A 85 -14.61 2.26 -18.63
C GLY A 85 -14.17 3.72 -18.69
N TRP A 86 -13.12 4.04 -19.46
CA TRP A 86 -12.72 5.42 -19.70
C TRP A 86 -13.73 6.20 -20.55
N GLN A 87 -14.20 5.62 -21.65
CA GLN A 87 -15.23 6.22 -22.51
C GLN A 87 -16.55 6.43 -21.74
N ASP A 88 -16.94 5.48 -20.90
CA ASP A 88 -18.14 5.53 -20.08
C ASP A 88 -18.03 6.62 -19.03
N VAL A 89 -16.86 6.79 -18.40
CA VAL A 89 -16.62 7.91 -17.47
C VAL A 89 -16.69 9.25 -18.20
N GLN A 90 -16.04 9.41 -19.35
CA GLN A 90 -16.11 10.64 -20.16
C GLN A 90 -17.54 10.94 -20.64
N SER A 91 -18.32 9.91 -20.94
CA SER A 91 -19.70 10.04 -21.45
C SER A 91 -20.74 10.05 -20.34
N SER A 92 -20.32 9.81 -19.09
CA SER A 92 -21.24 9.73 -17.96
C SER A 92 -21.88 11.08 -17.69
N ASN A 93 -23.17 11.06 -17.36
CA ASN A 93 -23.88 12.25 -16.89
C ASN A 93 -23.18 12.87 -15.67
N ALA A 94 -22.54 12.07 -14.80
CA ALA A 94 -21.77 12.62 -13.68
C ALA A 94 -20.58 13.48 -14.15
N TYR A 95 -19.81 13.03 -15.15
CA TYR A 95 -18.72 13.83 -15.72
C TYR A 95 -19.23 15.04 -16.51
N LEU A 96 -20.27 14.87 -17.33
CA LEU A 96 -20.87 15.98 -18.09
C LEU A 96 -21.52 17.02 -17.16
N THR A 97 -22.25 16.59 -16.13
CA THR A 97 -22.83 17.48 -15.12
C THR A 97 -21.77 18.11 -14.24
N ALA A 98 -20.73 17.38 -13.81
CA ALA A 98 -19.64 17.95 -13.03
C ALA A 98 -18.81 18.95 -13.84
N SER A 99 -18.53 18.66 -15.11
CA SER A 99 -17.83 19.58 -16.01
C SER A 99 -18.67 20.82 -16.31
N ALA A 100 -19.97 20.67 -16.58
CA ALA A 100 -20.89 21.81 -16.72
C ALA A 100 -20.99 22.64 -15.44
N THR A 101 -21.08 22.01 -14.28
CA THR A 101 -21.11 22.70 -12.98
C THR A 101 -19.78 23.41 -12.70
N LEU A 102 -18.64 22.81 -13.07
CA LEU A 102 -17.33 23.43 -12.94
C LEU A 102 -17.18 24.63 -13.88
N ASP A 103 -17.72 24.55 -15.10
CA ASP A 103 -17.79 25.65 -16.05
C ASP A 103 -18.66 26.79 -15.50
N ASP A 104 -19.82 26.46 -14.92
CA ASP A 104 -20.71 27.43 -14.28
C ASP A 104 -20.06 28.09 -13.06
N ILE A 105 -19.38 27.32 -12.21
CA ILE A 105 -18.62 27.85 -11.08
C ILE A 105 -17.50 28.76 -11.57
N SER A 106 -16.74 28.34 -12.59
CA SER A 106 -15.64 29.14 -13.17
C SER A 106 -16.14 30.43 -13.82
N ARG A 107 -17.36 30.43 -14.37
CA ARG A 107 -18.00 31.60 -14.96
C ARG A 107 -18.71 32.49 -13.95
N SER A 108 -19.00 31.97 -12.76
CA SER A 108 -19.75 32.66 -11.72
C SER A 108 -19.04 33.93 -11.25
N ASP A 109 -19.85 34.92 -10.87
CA ASP A 109 -19.34 36.19 -10.37
C ASP A 109 -18.62 36.02 -9.03
N ALA A 110 -18.99 35.02 -8.23
CA ALA A 110 -18.30 34.70 -6.98
C ALA A 110 -16.87 34.19 -7.23
N TYR A 111 -16.68 33.28 -8.20
CA TYR A 111 -15.34 32.79 -8.58
C TYR A 111 -14.52 33.89 -9.23
N LYS A 112 -15.08 34.63 -10.20
CA LYS A 112 -14.38 35.76 -10.85
C LYS A 112 -13.98 36.84 -9.86
N LYS A 113 -14.86 37.22 -8.94
CA LYS A 113 -14.57 38.22 -7.91
C LYS A 113 -13.52 37.72 -6.91
N THR A 114 -13.50 36.42 -6.60
CA THR A 114 -12.46 35.81 -5.77
C THR A 114 -11.12 35.73 -6.50
N GLN A 115 -11.13 35.31 -7.76
CA GLN A 115 -9.95 35.30 -8.63
C GLN A 115 -9.39 36.71 -8.80
N GLU A 116 -10.25 37.69 -9.02
CA GLU A 116 -9.90 39.09 -9.14
C GLU A 116 -9.34 39.63 -7.82
N THR A 117 -9.98 39.33 -6.68
CA THR A 117 -9.49 39.72 -5.34
C THR A 117 -8.15 39.07 -5.02
N LEU A 118 -7.98 37.78 -5.33
CA LEU A 118 -6.73 37.04 -5.13
C LEU A 118 -5.63 37.54 -6.07
N SER A 119 -5.96 37.84 -7.32
CA SER A 119 -5.04 38.43 -8.30
C SER A 119 -4.62 39.83 -7.87
N GLN A 120 -5.56 40.67 -7.42
CA GLN A 120 -5.26 42.01 -6.89
C GLN A 120 -4.40 41.91 -5.63
N ALA A 121 -4.77 41.09 -4.64
CA ALA A 121 -3.97 40.86 -3.43
C ALA A 121 -2.59 40.26 -3.77
N GLY A 122 -2.53 39.36 -4.74
CA GLY A 122 -1.31 38.73 -5.24
C GLY A 122 -0.40 39.73 -5.96
N GLN A 123 -0.94 40.65 -6.74
CA GLN A 123 -0.18 41.74 -7.37
C GLN A 123 0.33 42.73 -6.33
N MET A 124 -0.51 43.11 -5.36
CA MET A 124 -0.10 44.01 -4.26
C MET A 124 0.99 43.36 -3.40
N THR A 125 0.89 42.05 -3.12
CA THR A 125 1.90 41.28 -2.37
C THR A 125 3.16 41.05 -3.20
N SER A 126 3.04 40.76 -4.49
CA SER A 126 4.18 40.59 -5.41
C SER A 126 4.95 41.90 -5.59
N ALA A 127 4.25 43.03 -5.64
CA ALA A 127 4.85 44.36 -5.65
C ALA A 127 5.60 44.65 -4.34
N ALA A 128 5.01 44.28 -3.19
CA ALA A 128 5.68 44.42 -1.90
C ALA A 128 6.91 43.49 -1.77
N LEU A 129 6.81 42.23 -2.21
CA LEU A 129 7.92 41.27 -2.23
C LEU A 129 9.05 41.75 -3.15
N SER A 130 8.71 42.23 -4.35
CA SER A 130 9.69 42.79 -5.30
C SER A 130 10.39 44.02 -4.71
N THR A 131 9.65 44.90 -4.01
CA THR A 131 10.20 46.06 -3.33
C THR A 131 11.14 45.66 -2.19
N MET A 132 10.77 44.66 -1.38
CA MET A 132 11.64 44.12 -0.33
C MET A 132 12.86 43.39 -0.90
N GLY A 133 12.70 42.61 -1.98
CA GLY A 133 13.78 41.92 -2.68
C GLY A 133 14.77 42.88 -3.33
N THR A 134 14.29 44.00 -3.85
CA THR A 134 15.13 45.08 -4.39
C THR A 134 15.91 45.77 -3.28
N ALA A 135 15.28 46.08 -2.13
CA ALA A 135 15.95 46.67 -0.98
C ALA A 135 17.04 45.75 -0.39
N ILE A 136 16.78 44.43 -0.32
CA ILE A 136 17.76 43.43 0.11
C ILE A 136 18.90 43.32 -0.92
N SER A 137 18.60 43.26 -2.21
CA SER A 137 19.61 43.18 -3.28
C SER A 137 20.50 44.42 -3.31
N GLN A 138 19.93 45.60 -3.06
CA GLN A 138 20.69 46.84 -2.91
C GLN A 138 21.58 46.80 -1.67
N LYS A 139 21.09 46.29 -0.52
CA LYS A 139 21.88 46.17 0.72
C LYS A 139 23.02 45.14 0.62
N ILE A 140 22.82 44.05 -0.12
CA ILE A 140 23.87 43.07 -0.40
C ILE A 140 24.88 43.63 -1.42
N GLY A 141 24.40 44.35 -2.44
CA GLY A 141 25.24 45.04 -3.41
C GLY A 141 26.18 46.06 -2.76
N THR A 142 25.68 46.87 -1.83
CA THR A 142 26.49 47.85 -1.08
C THR A 142 27.48 47.19 -0.11
N MET A 143 27.15 46.04 0.47
CA MET A 143 28.10 45.27 1.29
C MET A 143 29.24 44.66 0.46
N ARG A 144 28.96 44.16 -0.74
CA ARG A 144 29.99 43.63 -1.66
C ARG A 144 30.92 44.72 -2.21
N SER A 145 30.40 45.94 -2.41
CA SER A 145 31.24 47.09 -2.79
C SER A 145 31.91 47.79 -1.59
N SER A 146 31.67 47.31 -0.36
CA SER A 146 32.23 47.94 0.84
C SER A 146 33.75 47.74 0.95
N PRO A 147 34.48 48.70 1.53
CA PRO A 147 35.93 48.64 1.67
C PRO A 147 36.42 47.36 2.39
N SER A 148 35.66 46.89 3.38
CA SER A 148 36.00 45.70 4.16
C SER A 148 35.87 44.39 3.37
N PHE A 149 34.87 44.27 2.48
CA PHE A 149 34.70 43.07 1.65
C PHE A 149 35.70 43.05 0.48
N ARG A 150 36.02 44.22 -0.09
CA ARG A 150 37.08 44.35 -1.10
C ARG A 150 38.46 44.04 -0.51
N SER A 151 38.74 44.45 0.73
CA SER A 151 39.98 44.11 1.43
C SER A 151 40.11 42.60 1.72
N LEU A 152 38.99 41.92 1.96
CA LEU A 152 38.94 40.45 2.08
C LEU A 152 39.13 39.75 0.74
N GLU A 153 38.46 40.22 -0.33
CA GLU A 153 38.62 39.72 -1.69
C GLU A 153 40.05 39.92 -2.19
N GLU A 154 40.69 41.04 -1.88
CA GLU A 154 42.09 41.30 -2.25
C GLU A 154 43.07 40.36 -1.52
N ARG A 155 42.76 40.00 -0.27
CA ARG A 155 43.51 39.01 0.52
C ARG A 155 43.32 37.56 0.03
N MET A 156 42.17 37.22 -0.56
CA MET A 156 41.92 35.88 -1.14
C MET A 156 42.23 35.78 -2.64
N GLY A 157 42.12 36.88 -3.40
CA GLY A 157 42.43 36.95 -4.82
C GLY A 157 43.92 36.87 -5.11
N GLY A 158 44.77 37.22 -4.14
CA GLY A 158 46.21 36.98 -4.18
C GLY A 158 46.62 35.50 -4.17
N LEU A 159 45.70 34.56 -3.93
CA LEU A 159 45.94 33.11 -3.94
C LEU A 159 45.57 32.41 -5.27
N ARG A 160 45.14 33.17 -6.31
CA ARG A 160 44.86 32.64 -7.66
C ARG A 160 45.63 33.36 -8.79
N LYS A 161 46.88 33.75 -8.56
CA LYS A 161 47.83 34.10 -9.62
C LYS A 161 49.13 33.33 -9.48
#